data_AF-A0A0G9GX83-F1
#
_entry.id   AF-A0A0G9GX83-F1
#
_cell.length_a   1.000
_cell.length_b   1.000
_cell.length_c   1.000
_cell.angle_alpha   90.00
_cell.angle_beta   90.00
_cell.angle_gamma   90.00
#
_symmetry.space_group_name_H-M   'P 1'
#
loop_
_entity.id
_entity.type
_entity.pdbx_description
1 polymer ?
#
loop_
_entity_poly.entity_id
_entity_poly.type
_entity_poly.pdbx_seq_one_letter_code
_entity_poly.pdbx_strand_id
1 'polypeptide(L)'
;NGVSSRFNAQVEPYRPGYPYILYPGNMRSYKNVEMLLRAFSQSSLRTLGLKVVLTGTGTPELNATIATLGIAKDVVFMGFVPDVHLVR
;
A
#
# COMPACT_ATOMS: atom_id res chain seq x y z
N ASN A 1 -13.49 -3.96 12.37
CA ASN A 1 -14.18 -5.04 11.62
C ASN A 1 -14.77 -4.46 10.34
N GLY A 2 -14.24 -4.85 9.17
CA GLY A 2 -14.53 -4.27 7.85
C GLY A 2 -15.89 -4.65 7.24
N VAL A 3 -16.93 -4.73 8.05
CA VAL A 3 -18.28 -5.20 7.67
C VAL A 3 -19.37 -4.17 7.97
N SER A 4 -18.99 -2.92 8.22
CA SER A 4 -19.97 -1.84 8.38
C SER A 4 -20.56 -1.45 7.02
N SER A 5 -21.82 -1.01 7.01
CA SER A 5 -22.53 -0.51 5.82
C SER A 5 -21.83 0.65 5.09
N ARG A 6 -20.81 1.24 5.72
CA ARG A 6 -19.94 2.29 5.16
C ARG A 6 -18.93 1.77 4.11
N PHE A 7 -18.65 0.47 4.08
CA PHE A 7 -17.83 -0.14 3.04
C PHE A 7 -18.75 -0.73 1.96
N ASN A 8 -19.17 0.10 1.02
CA ASN A 8 -20.05 -0.30 -0.08
C ASN A 8 -19.51 0.24 -1.41
N ALA A 9 -19.99 -0.29 -2.53
CA ALA A 9 -19.50 0.08 -3.86
C ALA A 9 -19.95 1.47 -4.35
N GLN A 10 -20.74 2.22 -3.55
CA GLN A 10 -21.23 3.56 -3.89
C GLN A 10 -20.40 4.70 -3.28
N VAL A 11 -19.27 4.38 -2.64
CA VAL A 11 -18.28 5.36 -2.17
C VAL A 11 -17.42 5.83 -3.35
N GLU A 12 -16.96 7.09 -3.31
CA GLU A 12 -16.07 7.62 -4.34
C GLU A 12 -14.71 6.91 -4.27
N PRO A 13 -14.29 6.22 -5.33
CA PRO A 13 -13.05 5.46 -5.31
C PRO A 13 -11.84 6.39 -5.21
N TYR A 14 -10.80 5.93 -4.51
CA TYR A 14 -9.51 6.61 -4.49
C TYR A 14 -8.86 6.54 -5.89
N ARG A 15 -8.68 7.70 -6.53
CA ARG A 15 -8.12 7.83 -7.90
C ARG A 15 -6.81 8.63 -7.90
N PRO A 16 -5.67 8.01 -7.57
CA PRO A 16 -4.38 8.72 -7.49
C PRO A 16 -3.70 8.93 -8.85
N GLY A 17 -4.34 8.55 -9.96
CA GLY A 17 -3.78 8.66 -11.31
C GLY A 17 -2.87 7.50 -11.73
N TYR A 18 -2.80 6.42 -10.94
CA TYR A 18 -2.08 5.18 -11.26
C TYR A 18 -2.83 3.95 -10.72
N PRO A 19 -2.71 2.78 -11.36
CA PRO A 19 -3.22 1.54 -10.79
C PRO A 19 -2.42 1.18 -9.54
N TYR A 20 -3.07 0.59 -8.54
CA TYR A 20 -2.43 0.31 -7.26
C TYR A 20 -2.91 -0.97 -6.59
N ILE A 21 -2.01 -1.56 -5.79
CA ILE A 21 -2.35 -2.56 -4.77
C ILE A 21 -2.37 -1.84 -3.42
N LEU A 22 -3.52 -1.86 -2.76
CA LEU A 22 -3.65 -1.33 -1.41
C LEU A 22 -3.34 -2.43 -0.38
N TYR A 23 -2.36 -2.18 0.49
CA TYR A 23 -2.10 -3.01 1.66
C TYR A 23 -2.44 -2.22 2.94
N PRO A 24 -3.67 -2.36 3.47
CA PRO A 24 -4.07 -1.67 4.68
C PRO A 24 -3.56 -2.44 5.91
N GLY A 25 -2.85 -1.75 6.79
CA GLY A 25 -2.38 -2.34 8.05
C GLY A 25 -1.37 -1.50 8.81
N ASN A 26 -1.34 -1.71 10.13
CA ASN A 26 -0.29 -1.18 10.99
C ASN A 26 1.04 -1.85 10.60
N MET A 27 2.06 -1.06 10.25
CA MET A 27 3.37 -1.50 9.75
C MET A 27 4.27 -2.11 10.83
N ARG A 28 3.69 -2.93 11.71
CA ARG A 28 4.45 -3.70 12.68
C ARG A 28 5.18 -4.82 11.94
N SER A 29 6.44 -5.06 12.33
CA SER A 29 7.39 -6.02 11.74
C SER A 29 6.83 -7.43 11.44
N TYR A 30 5.76 -7.87 12.12
CA TYR A 30 5.14 -9.19 11.93
C TYR A 30 4.12 -9.27 10.77
N LYS A 31 3.71 -8.14 10.17
CA LYS A 31 2.90 -8.19 8.95
C LYS A 31 3.86 -8.35 7.78
N ASN A 32 3.74 -9.44 7.03
CA ASN A 32 4.66 -9.91 6.00
C ASN A 32 4.78 -9.00 4.74
N VAL A 33 4.88 -7.68 4.96
CA VAL A 33 5.01 -6.63 3.94
C VAL A 33 6.29 -6.82 3.14
N GLU A 34 7.35 -7.32 3.78
CA GLU A 34 8.59 -7.64 3.08
C GLU A 34 8.38 -8.67 1.97
N MET A 35 7.64 -9.76 2.21
CA MET A 35 7.36 -10.76 1.18
C MET A 35 6.52 -10.17 0.04
N LEU A 36 5.56 -9.30 0.36
CA LEU A 36 4.80 -8.56 -0.67
C LEU A 36 5.72 -7.71 -1.54
N LEU A 37 6.63 -6.94 -0.93
CA LEU A 37 7.57 -6.09 -1.66
C LEU A 37 8.54 -6.90 -2.51
N ARG A 38 9.03 -8.04 -1.99
CA ARG A 38 9.89 -8.97 -2.75
C ARG A 38 9.14 -9.53 -3.96
N ALA A 39 7.93 -10.06 -3.77
CA ALA A 39 7.12 -10.59 -4.87
C ALA A 39 6.79 -9.50 -5.90
N PHE A 40 6.43 -8.30 -5.46
CA PHE A 40 6.17 -7.16 -6.34
C PHE A 40 7.42 -6.78 -7.16
N SER A 41 8.59 -6.74 -6.53
CA SER A 41 9.86 -6.39 -7.20
C SER A 41 10.23 -7.34 -8.34
N GLN A 42 9.80 -8.60 -8.24
CA GLN A 42 10.05 -9.66 -9.22
C GLN A 42 8.93 -9.79 -10.25
N SER A 43 7.80 -9.11 -10.06
CA SER A 43 6.64 -9.20 -10.94
C SER A 43 6.75 -8.25 -12.13
N SER A 44 6.04 -8.58 -13.22
CA SER A 44 5.84 -7.68 -14.35
C SER A 44 4.91 -6.50 -14.04
N LEU A 45 4.29 -6.45 -12.85
CA LEU A 45 3.34 -5.38 -12.50
C LEU A 45 3.99 -3.99 -12.56
N ARG A 46 5.30 -3.90 -12.30
CA ARG A 46 6.07 -2.65 -12.42
C ARG A 46 6.04 -2.07 -13.82
N THR A 47 6.04 -2.91 -14.86
CA THR A 47 6.01 -2.43 -16.24
C THR A 47 4.63 -1.91 -16.64
N LEU A 48 3.59 -2.27 -15.89
CA LEU A 48 2.22 -1.77 -16.05
C LEU A 48 1.97 -0.45 -15.29
N GLY A 49 3.00 0.13 -14.67
CA GLY A 49 2.87 1.36 -13.89
C GLY A 49 2.13 1.17 -12.56
N LEU A 50 2.00 -0.07 -12.07
CA LEU A 50 1.36 -0.37 -10.81
C LEU A 50 2.21 0.13 -9.63
N LYS A 51 1.53 0.67 -8.61
CA LYS A 51 2.17 1.06 -7.34
C LYS A 51 1.68 0.23 -6.16
N VAL A 52 2.54 0.00 -5.18
CA VAL A 52 2.16 -0.55 -3.89
C VAL A 52 1.85 0.61 -2.95
N VAL A 53 0.59 0.72 -2.54
CA VAL A 53 0.11 1.76 -1.64
C VAL A 53 -0.05 1.15 -0.25
N LEU A 54 0.74 1.63 0.70
CA LEU A 54 0.75 1.16 2.07
C LEU A 54 0.16 2.22 2.99
N THR A 55 -0.74 1.84 3.89
CA THR A 55 -1.18 2.73 4.98
C THR A 55 -0.13 2.76 6.09
N GLY A 56 0.09 3.91 6.72
CA GLY A 56 1.11 4.12 7.75
C GLY A 56 2.41 4.70 7.19
N THR A 57 3.47 4.65 7.99
CA THR A 57 4.80 5.21 7.69
C THR A 57 5.85 4.13 7.69
N GLY A 58 6.76 4.15 6.70
CA GLY A 58 7.85 3.17 6.62
C GLY A 58 8.79 3.23 7.82
N THR A 59 9.24 2.05 8.27
CA THR A 59 10.34 1.94 9.24
C THR A 59 11.69 2.03 8.50
N PRO A 60 12.81 2.32 9.19
CA PRO A 60 14.13 2.32 8.57
C PRO A 60 14.47 1.01 7.85
N GLU A 61 14.11 -0.13 8.44
CA GLU A 61 14.36 -1.46 7.88
C GLU A 61 13.56 -1.66 6.60
N LEU A 62 12.26 -1.31 6.63
CA LEU A 62 11.39 -1.42 5.46
C LEU A 62 11.86 -0.51 4.32
N ASN A 63 12.28 0.71 4.64
CA ASN A 63 12.82 1.66 3.65
C ASN A 63 14.13 1.14 3.06
N ALA A 64 14.99 0.51 3.86
CA ALA A 64 16.20 -0.14 3.36
C ALA A 64 15.86 -1.29 2.41
N THR A 65 14.91 -2.17 2.76
CA THR A 65 14.43 -3.23 1.86
C THR A 65 13.90 -2.66 0.54
N ILE A 66 13.07 -1.62 0.59
CA ILE A 66 12.51 -0.96 -0.61
C ILE A 66 13.63 -0.42 -1.51
N ALA A 67 14.65 0.19 -0.91
CA ALA A 67 15.81 0.70 -1.64
C ALA A 67 16.63 -0.45 -2.27
N THR A 68 16.92 -1.50 -1.51
CA THR A 68 17.64 -2.69 -2.00
C THR A 68 16.91 -3.38 -3.15
N LEU A 69 15.58 -3.42 -3.12
CA LEU A 69 14.76 -4.00 -4.19
C LEU A 69 14.61 -3.06 -5.40
N GLY A 70 15.06 -1.81 -5.32
CA GLY A 70 14.98 -0.84 -6.41
C GLY A 70 13.54 -0.44 -6.76
N ILE A 71 12.61 -0.51 -5.82
CA ILE A 71 11.17 -0.24 -6.01
C ILE A 71 10.69 1.05 -5.33
N ALA A 72 11.60 1.90 -4.85
CA ALA A 72 11.25 3.11 -4.09
C ALA A 72 10.25 4.03 -4.81
N LYS A 73 10.38 4.20 -6.14
CA LYS A 73 9.45 5.01 -6.96
C LYS A 73 8.05 4.39 -7.11
N ASP A 74 7.94 3.09 -6.84
CA ASP A 74 6.74 2.27 -7.04
C ASP A 74 6.00 2.03 -5.71
N VAL A 75 6.53 2.50 -4.56
CA VAL A 75 5.92 2.36 -3.23
C VAL A 75 5.45 3.73 -2.72
N VAL A 76 4.22 3.80 -2.22
CA VAL A 76 3.62 5.02 -1.68
C VAL A 76 3.13 4.76 -0.26
N PHE A 77 3.61 5.56 0.70
CA PHE A 77 3.11 5.57 2.07
C PHE A 77 2.03 6.64 2.22
N MET A 78 0.80 6.24 2.52
CA MET A 78 -0.31 7.20 2.76
C MET A 78 -0.26 7.86 4.13
N GLY A 79 0.68 7.47 5.00
CA GLY A 79 0.70 7.94 6.39
C GLY A 79 -0.49 7.38 7.18
N PHE A 80 -0.80 7.99 8.32
CA PHE A 80 -1.99 7.62 9.08
C PHE A 80 -3.22 7.97 8.25
N VAL A 81 -4.05 6.96 7.93
CA VAL A 81 -5.35 7.15 7.30
C VAL A 81 -6.39 7.01 8.41
N PRO A 82 -6.99 8.11 8.89
CA PRO A 82 -8.08 8.04 9.83
C PRO A 82 -9.26 7.27 9.21
N ASP A 83 -10.01 6.52 10.01
CA ASP A 83 -11.18 5.76 9.54
C ASP A 83 -12.17 6.63 8.72
N VAL A 84 -12.26 7.92 9.01
CA VAL A 84 -13.09 8.90 8.27
C VAL A 84 -12.66 9.13 6.80
N HIS A 85 -11.44 8.77 6.42
CA HIS A 85 -10.93 8.90 5.04
C HIS A 85 -10.98 7.59 4.23
N LEU A 86 -11.21 6.44 4.89
CA LEU A 86 -11.51 5.17 4.21
C LEU A 86 -12.97 5.08 3.79
N VAL A 87 -13.75 6.12 4.08
CA VAL A 87 -15.18 6.21 3.88
C VAL A 87 -15.52 7.58 3.32
N ARG A 88 -15.54 7.70 1.99
CA ARG A 88 -16.35 8.72 1.31
C ARG A 88 -16.97 8.10 0.10
#